data_AF-R7G7U8-F1
#
_entry.id   AF-R7G7U8-F1
#
_cell.length_a   1.000
_cell.length_b   1.000
_cell.length_c   1.000
_cell.angle_alpha   90.00
_cell.angle_beta   90.00
_cell.angle_gamma   90.00
#
_symmetry.space_group_name_H-M   'P 1'
#
loop_
_entity.id
_entity.type
_entity.pdbx_description
1 polymer ?
#
loop_
_entity_poly.entity_id
_entity_poly.type
_entity_poly.pdbx_seq_one_letter_code
_entity_poly.pdbx_strand_id
1 'polypeptide(L)'
;MGTYEDFLNQYDYDVRKTGDARWIDQKCTYDVVSIIADCINEYVDTTNSEEFTVSDIWHSDYARENVIAIFSKPDPELKAGNEYDKYFGQPIKLLGYSKILNVRKEKNRYYYSINNKEILDKIALRPMNALNFLYEYICKVLSDSGLMNDFSDFFRIQDKVAYKDVRDRFIQFTINNTNIDGETECGRIFTKVINPLAFKLKKLGTEKGRISKNIITLNDLQYNRSNWRDELSGKDKSITRTEHELTNAQLQARALATYTVNKAKKAVRKFNDTVYGGMSEINQATETVNATQAHHIFAQSEYPSIADFVENLIMLTPNQHFSMAHPNNNTQYIDKDFQYICLIAKSTKIHDNLTSSSEEKFYDFEDYKYVLNTGLETDDFSSIDYLDFAAVVDKIDYFYSDNLSNNKFSFLISDNSIAN
;
A
#
# COMPACT_ATOMS: atom_id res chain seq x y z
N MET A 1 4.64 13.46 -16.45
CA MET A 1 3.21 13.39 -16.12
C MET A 1 3.01 12.05 -15.42
N GLY A 2 2.20 11.98 -14.37
CA GLY A 2 2.08 10.75 -13.58
C GLY A 2 1.22 9.70 -14.30
N THR A 3 1.52 8.41 -14.11
CA THR A 3 0.78 7.28 -14.71
C THR A 3 -0.75 7.38 -14.49
N TYR A 4 -1.20 7.92 -13.35
CA TYR A 4 -2.62 8.05 -13.05
C TYR A 4 -3.26 9.24 -13.78
N GLU A 5 -2.63 10.41 -13.78
CA GLU A 5 -3.10 11.59 -14.50
C GLU A 5 -3.34 11.33 -15.99
N ASP A 6 -2.39 10.67 -16.66
CA ASP A 6 -2.50 10.34 -18.10
C ASP A 6 -3.67 9.39 -18.39
N PHE A 7 -3.94 8.46 -17.48
CA PHE A 7 -5.09 7.56 -17.58
C PHE A 7 -6.41 8.29 -17.30
N LEU A 8 -6.48 9.05 -16.21
CA LEU A 8 -7.69 9.76 -15.79
C LEU A 8 -8.11 10.83 -16.83
N ASN A 9 -7.16 11.48 -17.49
CA ASN A 9 -7.46 12.49 -18.51
C ASN A 9 -8.10 11.93 -19.80
N GLN A 10 -8.15 10.61 -19.96
CA GLN A 10 -8.84 9.96 -21.07
C GLN A 10 -10.37 9.92 -20.90
N TYR A 11 -10.86 10.24 -19.70
CA TYR A 11 -12.27 10.10 -19.35
C TYR A 11 -12.86 11.37 -18.74
N ASP A 12 -14.18 11.45 -18.81
CA ASP A 12 -15.00 12.49 -18.20
C ASP A 12 -15.73 11.92 -16.99
N TYR A 13 -15.44 12.49 -15.83
CA TYR A 13 -15.95 12.02 -14.54
C TYR A 13 -17.02 12.94 -13.94
N ASP A 14 -17.58 13.87 -14.72
CA ASP A 14 -18.63 14.78 -14.27
C ASP A 14 -19.85 14.01 -13.72
N VAL A 15 -20.03 14.09 -12.40
CA VAL A 15 -21.08 13.38 -11.65
C VAL A 15 -22.48 13.79 -12.12
N ARG A 16 -22.64 15.00 -12.65
CA ARG A 16 -23.93 15.49 -13.17
C ARG A 16 -24.38 14.72 -14.41
N LYS A 17 -23.43 14.16 -15.18
CA LYS A 17 -23.72 13.37 -16.39
C LYS A 17 -24.09 11.94 -16.07
N THR A 18 -23.39 11.34 -15.10
CA THR A 18 -23.59 9.95 -14.72
C THR A 18 -24.78 9.77 -13.77
N GLY A 19 -25.04 10.77 -12.92
CA GLY A 19 -25.99 10.68 -11.82
C GLY A 19 -25.58 9.67 -10.73
N ASP A 20 -24.37 9.10 -10.83
CA ASP A 20 -23.93 8.03 -9.96
C ASP A 20 -23.27 8.59 -8.69
N ALA A 21 -23.95 8.38 -7.58
CA ALA A 21 -23.50 8.80 -6.26
C ALA A 21 -22.31 7.97 -5.73
N ARG A 22 -21.98 6.84 -6.38
CA ARG A 22 -21.05 5.82 -5.88
C ARG A 22 -19.67 5.90 -6.53
N TRP A 23 -19.31 7.06 -7.08
CA TRP A 23 -17.95 7.36 -7.53
C TRP A 23 -16.92 7.32 -6.39
N ILE A 24 -17.37 7.58 -5.15
CA ILE A 24 -16.63 7.34 -3.90
C ILE A 24 -17.62 7.18 -2.73
N ASP A 25 -17.27 6.38 -1.72
CA ASP A 25 -18.16 6.06 -0.60
C ASP A 25 -17.38 5.91 0.73
N GLN A 26 -18.11 5.68 1.83
CA GLN A 26 -17.58 5.64 3.20
C GLN A 26 -16.45 4.64 3.42
N LYS A 27 -16.44 3.49 2.73
CA LYS A 27 -15.42 2.44 2.88
C LYS A 27 -14.25 2.60 1.90
N CYS A 28 -14.27 3.61 1.03
CA CYS A 28 -13.20 3.88 0.07
C CYS A 28 -12.01 4.64 0.71
N THR A 29 -11.41 4.06 1.75
CA THR A 29 -10.11 4.51 2.26
C THR A 29 -8.98 3.84 1.48
N TYR A 30 -7.81 4.48 1.47
CA TYR A 30 -6.69 4.04 0.65
C TYR A 30 -6.21 2.61 0.96
N ASP A 31 -6.18 2.25 2.25
CA ASP A 31 -5.84 0.92 2.76
C ASP A 31 -6.86 -0.13 2.27
N VAL A 32 -8.15 0.16 2.39
CA VAL A 32 -9.22 -0.74 1.93
C VAL A 32 -9.17 -0.89 0.40
N VAL A 33 -9.03 0.20 -0.35
CA VAL A 33 -8.93 0.16 -1.82
C VAL A 33 -7.74 -0.70 -2.26
N SER A 34 -6.58 -0.56 -1.61
CA SER A 34 -5.39 -1.39 -1.89
C SER A 34 -5.63 -2.88 -1.60
N ILE A 35 -6.33 -3.22 -0.51
CA ILE A 35 -6.69 -4.60 -0.18
C ILE A 35 -7.66 -5.18 -1.22
N ILE A 36 -8.69 -4.43 -1.60
CA ILE A 36 -9.69 -4.92 -2.55
C ILE A 36 -9.10 -5.06 -3.96
N ALA A 37 -8.23 -4.14 -4.39
CA ALA A 37 -7.49 -4.28 -5.65
C ALA A 37 -6.67 -5.57 -5.69
N ASP A 38 -5.99 -5.90 -4.58
CA ASP A 38 -5.24 -7.15 -4.42
C ASP A 38 -6.16 -8.38 -4.50
N CYS A 39 -7.30 -8.39 -3.80
CA CYS A 39 -8.26 -9.50 -3.91
C CYS A 39 -8.78 -9.71 -5.34
N ILE A 40 -9.00 -8.63 -6.10
CA ILE A 40 -9.43 -8.73 -7.51
C ILE A 40 -8.33 -9.39 -8.35
N ASN A 41 -7.09 -8.91 -8.21
CA ASN A 41 -5.94 -9.45 -8.92
C ASN A 41 -5.76 -10.95 -8.63
N GLU A 42 -5.83 -11.31 -7.36
CA GLU A 42 -5.71 -12.70 -6.90
C GLU A 42 -6.79 -13.61 -7.45
N TYR A 43 -8.04 -13.14 -7.42
CA TYR A 43 -9.16 -13.89 -7.96
C TYR A 43 -9.00 -14.13 -9.47
N VAL A 44 -8.70 -13.08 -10.23
CA VAL A 44 -8.56 -13.16 -11.70
C VAL A 44 -7.36 -14.03 -12.07
N ASP A 45 -6.20 -13.83 -11.43
CA ASP A 45 -4.98 -14.61 -11.71
C ASP A 45 -5.17 -16.11 -11.37
N THR A 46 -5.95 -16.44 -10.32
CA THR A 46 -6.17 -17.84 -9.90
C THR A 46 -7.23 -18.54 -10.73
N THR A 47 -8.30 -17.84 -11.08
CA THR A 47 -9.45 -18.44 -11.78
C THR A 47 -9.39 -18.31 -13.29
N ASN A 48 -8.51 -17.45 -13.82
CA ASN A 48 -8.49 -17.00 -15.21
C ASN A 48 -9.86 -16.47 -15.69
N SER A 49 -10.67 -15.91 -14.78
CA SER A 49 -11.98 -15.38 -15.12
C SER A 49 -11.87 -13.99 -15.74
N GLU A 50 -12.46 -13.79 -16.92
CA GLU A 50 -12.50 -12.49 -17.59
C GLU A 50 -13.47 -11.50 -16.92
N GLU A 51 -14.57 -12.02 -16.36
CA GLU A 51 -15.55 -11.24 -15.61
C GLU A 51 -15.74 -11.78 -14.19
N PHE A 52 -16.07 -10.90 -13.26
CA PHE A 52 -16.37 -11.25 -11.88
C PHE A 52 -17.44 -10.32 -11.30
N THR A 53 -18.01 -10.70 -10.18
CA THR A 53 -18.93 -9.87 -9.41
C THR A 53 -18.36 -9.63 -8.01
N VAL A 54 -18.91 -8.64 -7.29
CA VAL A 54 -18.53 -8.36 -5.90
C VAL A 54 -18.57 -9.63 -5.04
N SER A 55 -19.61 -10.45 -5.24
CA SER A 55 -19.79 -11.72 -4.53
C SER A 55 -18.66 -12.71 -4.81
N ASP A 56 -18.15 -12.75 -6.04
CA ASP A 56 -17.12 -13.72 -6.41
C ASP A 56 -15.78 -13.38 -5.73
N ILE A 57 -15.45 -12.08 -5.66
CA ILE A 57 -14.26 -11.60 -4.94
C ILE A 57 -14.36 -11.87 -3.45
N TRP A 58 -15.49 -11.51 -2.83
CA TRP A 58 -15.68 -11.65 -1.39
C TRP A 58 -15.68 -13.13 -0.93
N HIS A 59 -16.25 -14.05 -1.72
CA HIS A 59 -16.27 -15.47 -1.38
C HIS A 59 -15.00 -16.23 -1.77
N SER A 60 -14.05 -15.58 -2.45
CA SER A 60 -12.78 -16.21 -2.83
C SER A 60 -12.00 -16.70 -1.61
N ASP A 61 -11.30 -17.82 -1.76
CA ASP A 61 -10.50 -18.41 -0.66
C ASP A 61 -9.48 -17.40 -0.13
N TYR A 62 -8.81 -16.68 -1.04
CA TYR A 62 -7.86 -15.63 -0.70
C TYR A 62 -8.48 -14.54 0.19
N ALA A 63 -9.64 -13.99 -0.20
CA ALA A 63 -10.32 -12.96 0.60
C ALA A 63 -10.82 -13.51 1.94
N ARG A 64 -11.33 -14.74 1.97
CA ARG A 64 -11.84 -15.38 3.20
C ARG A 64 -10.73 -15.63 4.22
N GLU A 65 -9.58 -16.08 3.77
CA GLU A 65 -8.44 -16.39 4.64
C GLU A 65 -7.74 -15.12 5.14
N ASN A 66 -7.60 -14.11 4.29
CA ASN A 66 -6.70 -12.99 4.56
C ASN A 66 -7.40 -11.71 4.99
N VAL A 67 -8.64 -11.49 4.54
CA VAL A 67 -9.28 -10.16 4.60
C VAL A 67 -10.46 -10.11 5.56
N ILE A 68 -11.13 -11.24 5.79
CA ILE A 68 -12.21 -11.34 6.78
C ILE A 68 -11.72 -10.91 8.16
N ALA A 69 -10.58 -11.42 8.64
CA ALA A 69 -10.05 -11.08 9.96
C ALA A 69 -9.67 -9.58 10.11
N ILE A 70 -9.41 -8.88 9.00
CA ILE A 70 -9.05 -7.45 8.99
C ILE A 70 -10.29 -6.57 9.21
N PHE A 71 -11.43 -6.95 8.62
CA PHE A 71 -12.66 -6.15 8.63
C PHE A 71 -13.78 -6.70 9.52
N SER A 72 -13.64 -7.94 10.03
CA SER A 72 -14.60 -8.56 10.94
C SER A 72 -14.67 -7.81 12.26
N LYS A 73 -15.87 -7.43 12.67
CA LYS A 73 -16.19 -7.35 14.10
C LYS A 73 -16.51 -8.77 14.58
N PRO A 74 -16.06 -9.21 15.75
CA PRO A 74 -16.44 -10.51 16.27
C PRO A 74 -17.87 -10.40 16.79
N ASP A 75 -18.83 -10.69 15.94
CA ASP A 75 -20.19 -11.02 16.35
C ASP A 75 -20.76 -12.08 15.36
N PRO A 76 -21.01 -13.32 15.81
CA PRO A 76 -21.25 -14.47 14.95
C PRO A 76 -22.73 -14.74 14.66
N GLU A 77 -23.55 -13.73 14.37
CA GLU A 77 -24.91 -13.98 13.84
C GLU A 77 -25.32 -12.98 12.75
N LEU A 78 -25.34 -13.47 11.50
CA LEU A 78 -26.14 -13.03 10.35
C LEU A 78 -26.04 -11.55 9.86
N LYS A 79 -25.38 -10.64 10.58
CA LYS A 79 -25.25 -9.21 10.21
C LYS A 79 -23.97 -8.88 9.43
N ALA A 80 -23.03 -9.83 9.36
CA ALA A 80 -21.73 -9.59 8.76
C ALA A 80 -21.79 -9.42 7.22
N GLY A 81 -22.72 -10.11 6.53
CA GLY A 81 -22.85 -10.06 5.06
C GLY A 81 -23.05 -8.63 4.52
N ASN A 82 -23.94 -7.85 5.15
CA ASN A 82 -24.21 -6.47 4.75
C ASN A 82 -23.00 -5.52 4.95
N GLU A 83 -22.09 -5.83 5.87
CA GLU A 83 -20.88 -5.02 6.06
C GLU A 83 -19.82 -5.37 5.01
N TYR A 84 -19.65 -6.66 4.70
CA TYR A 84 -18.77 -7.11 3.63
C TYR A 84 -19.21 -6.65 2.25
N ASP A 85 -20.51 -6.67 1.97
CA ASP A 85 -21.06 -6.09 0.75
C ASP A 85 -20.65 -4.62 0.58
N LYS A 86 -20.47 -3.89 1.68
CA LYS A 86 -19.96 -2.51 1.65
C LYS A 86 -18.44 -2.46 1.50
N TYR A 87 -17.68 -3.26 2.25
CA TYR A 87 -16.21 -3.25 2.16
C TYR A 87 -15.67 -3.70 0.81
N PHE A 88 -16.31 -4.66 0.17
CA PHE A 88 -15.94 -5.10 -1.17
C PHE A 88 -16.66 -4.27 -2.23
N GLY A 89 -17.98 -4.07 -2.08
CA GLY A 89 -18.79 -3.44 -3.11
C GLY A 89 -18.50 -1.96 -3.31
N GLN A 90 -18.20 -1.19 -2.25
CA GLN A 90 -17.93 0.24 -2.43
C GLN A 90 -16.60 0.52 -3.15
N PRO A 91 -15.46 -0.09 -2.75
CA PRO A 91 -14.21 0.07 -3.51
C PRO A 91 -14.30 -0.49 -4.93
N ILE A 92 -14.97 -1.63 -5.16
CA ILE A 92 -15.15 -2.17 -6.53
C ILE A 92 -15.96 -1.19 -7.40
N LYS A 93 -17.01 -0.57 -6.86
CA LYS A 93 -17.77 0.47 -7.57
C LYS A 93 -16.92 1.70 -7.88
N LEU A 94 -16.09 2.15 -6.93
CA LEU A 94 -15.14 3.24 -7.17
C LEU A 94 -14.18 2.89 -8.31
N LEU A 95 -13.59 1.69 -8.31
CA LEU A 95 -12.69 1.22 -9.36
C LEU A 95 -13.41 1.08 -10.72
N GLY A 96 -14.71 0.76 -10.72
CA GLY A 96 -15.55 0.76 -11.91
C GLY A 96 -15.86 2.17 -12.43
N TYR A 97 -16.17 3.12 -11.53
CA TYR A 97 -16.42 4.51 -11.91
C TYR A 97 -15.14 5.16 -12.45
N SER A 98 -13.99 4.88 -11.83
CA SER A 98 -12.69 5.41 -12.25
C SER A 98 -12.19 4.81 -13.57
N LYS A 99 -12.91 3.83 -14.15
CA LYS A 99 -12.54 3.08 -15.37
C LYS A 99 -11.35 2.15 -15.22
N ILE A 100 -10.84 1.92 -14.01
CA ILE A 100 -9.84 0.87 -13.79
C ILE A 100 -10.47 -0.51 -14.03
N LEU A 101 -11.75 -0.64 -13.70
CA LEU A 101 -12.58 -1.78 -14.08
C LEU A 101 -13.60 -1.35 -15.13
N ASN A 102 -13.90 -2.24 -16.06
CA ASN A 102 -15.11 -2.17 -16.87
C ASN A 102 -16.31 -2.58 -16.02
N VAL A 103 -17.48 -2.03 -16.34
CA VAL A 103 -18.74 -2.33 -15.63
C VAL A 103 -19.82 -2.67 -16.65
N ARG A 104 -20.38 -3.87 -16.53
CA ARG A 104 -21.53 -4.33 -17.31
C ARG A 104 -22.68 -4.66 -16.36
N LYS A 105 -23.86 -4.12 -16.64
CA LYS A 105 -25.08 -4.48 -15.89
C LYS A 105 -25.93 -5.42 -16.72
N GLU A 106 -26.28 -6.55 -16.12
CA GLU A 106 -27.24 -7.49 -16.71
C GLU A 106 -28.35 -7.76 -15.70
N LYS A 107 -29.58 -7.40 -16.08
CA LYS A 107 -30.74 -7.38 -15.18
C LYS A 107 -30.43 -6.57 -13.91
N ASN A 108 -30.38 -7.22 -12.76
CA ASN A 108 -30.10 -6.60 -11.46
C ASN A 108 -28.68 -6.88 -10.94
N ARG A 109 -27.80 -7.51 -11.74
CA ARG A 109 -26.44 -7.87 -11.34
C ARG A 109 -25.42 -7.04 -12.11
N TYR A 110 -24.36 -6.66 -11.40
CA TYR A 110 -23.20 -5.97 -11.97
C TYR A 110 -22.05 -6.96 -12.13
N TYR A 111 -21.45 -6.93 -13.30
CA TYR A 111 -20.27 -7.69 -13.70
C TYR A 111 -19.15 -6.69 -13.97
N TYR A 112 -17.94 -7.08 -13.58
CA TYR A 112 -16.74 -6.27 -13.69
C TYR A 112 -15.67 -7.07 -14.40
N SER A 113 -14.82 -6.39 -15.16
CA SER A 113 -13.59 -6.95 -15.72
C SER A 113 -12.47 -5.92 -15.58
N ILE A 114 -11.21 -6.37 -15.60
CA ILE A 114 -10.08 -5.46 -15.50
C ILE A 114 -9.95 -4.68 -16.81
N ASN A 115 -9.98 -3.34 -16.73
CA ASN A 115 -9.75 -2.47 -17.88
C ASN A 115 -8.30 -1.99 -17.94
N ASN A 116 -7.71 -1.66 -16.78
CA ASN A 116 -6.30 -1.27 -16.68
C ASN A 116 -5.61 -2.07 -15.58
N LYS A 117 -4.89 -3.12 -16.00
CA LYS A 117 -4.20 -4.06 -15.09
C LYS A 117 -3.01 -3.40 -14.39
N GLU A 118 -2.23 -2.60 -15.10
CA GLU A 118 -1.08 -1.86 -14.58
C GLU A 118 -1.48 -0.97 -13.39
N ILE A 119 -2.50 -0.12 -13.55
CA ILE A 119 -2.96 0.77 -12.48
C ILE A 119 -3.52 -0.03 -11.31
N LEU A 120 -4.26 -1.11 -11.59
CA LEU A 120 -4.83 -1.97 -10.55
C LEU A 120 -3.71 -2.66 -9.74
N ASP A 121 -2.69 -3.19 -10.40
CA ASP A 121 -1.50 -3.79 -9.78
C ASP A 121 -0.72 -2.76 -8.96
N LYS A 122 -0.56 -1.53 -9.47
CA LYS A 122 0.10 -0.44 -8.74
C LYS A 122 -0.66 -0.04 -7.47
N ILE A 123 -1.98 0.07 -7.53
CA ILE A 123 -2.85 0.34 -6.37
C ILE A 123 -2.81 -0.82 -5.37
N ALA A 124 -2.82 -2.05 -5.87
CA ALA A 124 -2.70 -3.25 -5.05
C ALA A 124 -1.35 -3.27 -4.34
N LEU A 125 -0.24 -2.95 -5.00
CA LEU A 125 1.12 -3.14 -4.48
C LEU A 125 1.34 -2.56 -3.07
N ARG A 126 1.01 -1.28 -2.87
CA ARG A 126 1.18 -0.62 -1.56
C ARG A 126 0.08 0.41 -1.29
N PRO A 127 -0.36 0.58 -0.04
CA PRO A 127 -1.42 1.53 0.30
C PRO A 127 -1.14 2.97 -0.13
N MET A 128 0.13 3.42 -0.09
CA MET A 128 0.47 4.78 -0.51
C MET A 128 0.18 5.04 -2.01
N ASN A 129 0.31 4.02 -2.86
CA ASN A 129 -0.08 4.11 -4.27
C ASN A 129 -1.59 4.30 -4.42
N ALA A 130 -2.38 3.55 -3.64
CA ALA A 130 -3.83 3.74 -3.59
C ALA A 130 -4.20 5.16 -3.09
N LEU A 131 -3.46 5.73 -2.15
CA LEU A 131 -3.66 7.10 -1.68
C LEU A 131 -3.32 8.14 -2.75
N ASN A 132 -2.23 7.95 -3.50
CA ASN A 132 -1.85 8.78 -4.63
C ASN A 132 -2.94 8.75 -5.72
N PHE A 133 -3.39 7.55 -6.08
CA PHE A 133 -4.49 7.36 -7.00
C PHE A 133 -5.76 8.07 -6.52
N LEU A 134 -6.19 7.87 -5.27
CA LEU A 134 -7.38 8.53 -4.74
C LEU A 134 -7.26 10.05 -4.78
N TYR A 135 -6.09 10.61 -4.46
CA TYR A 135 -5.85 12.05 -4.55
C TYR A 135 -6.07 12.56 -5.98
N GLU A 136 -5.41 11.95 -6.98
CA GLU A 136 -5.51 12.38 -8.38
C GLU A 136 -6.93 12.17 -8.95
N TYR A 137 -7.53 11.01 -8.65
CA TYR A 137 -8.90 10.68 -9.07
C TYR A 137 -9.93 11.64 -8.47
N ILE A 138 -9.85 11.92 -7.16
CA ILE A 138 -10.74 12.90 -6.51
C ILE A 138 -10.56 14.29 -7.14
N CYS A 139 -9.31 14.72 -7.37
CA CYS A 139 -9.05 15.99 -8.03
C CYS A 139 -9.69 16.07 -9.41
N LYS A 140 -9.58 15.00 -10.20
CA LYS A 140 -10.20 14.93 -11.54
C LYS A 140 -11.73 15.00 -11.45
N VAL A 141 -12.36 14.20 -10.60
CA VAL A 141 -13.83 14.19 -10.44
C VAL A 141 -14.35 15.55 -10.01
N LEU A 142 -13.70 16.19 -9.02
CA LEU A 142 -14.09 17.52 -8.55
C LEU A 142 -13.92 18.59 -9.65
N SER A 143 -12.89 18.47 -10.49
CA SER A 143 -12.65 19.40 -11.59
C SER A 143 -13.71 19.26 -12.69
N ASP A 144 -13.95 18.02 -13.16
CA ASP A 144 -14.95 17.74 -14.19
C ASP A 144 -16.38 18.10 -13.74
N SER A 145 -16.65 17.93 -12.44
CA SER A 145 -17.94 18.26 -11.82
C SER A 145 -18.11 19.75 -11.47
N GLY A 146 -17.06 20.57 -11.64
CA GLY A 146 -17.08 22.01 -11.34
C GLY A 146 -17.06 22.38 -9.85
N LEU A 147 -16.60 21.48 -8.98
CA LEU A 147 -16.50 21.68 -7.52
C LEU A 147 -15.10 22.09 -7.06
N MET A 148 -14.07 21.93 -7.89
CA MET A 148 -12.67 22.12 -7.48
C MET A 148 -12.38 23.50 -6.88
N ASN A 149 -13.05 24.56 -7.36
CA ASN A 149 -12.89 25.92 -6.85
C ASN A 149 -13.32 26.03 -5.36
N ASP A 150 -14.41 25.36 -4.97
CA ASP A 150 -14.90 25.39 -3.59
C ASP A 150 -13.90 24.74 -2.62
N PHE A 151 -13.29 23.63 -3.06
CA PHE A 151 -12.24 22.95 -2.31
C PHE A 151 -10.96 23.79 -2.24
N SER A 152 -10.57 24.41 -3.35
CA SER A 152 -9.40 25.30 -3.42
C SER A 152 -9.55 26.50 -2.50
N ASP A 153 -10.73 27.10 -2.43
CA ASP A 153 -11.04 28.20 -1.52
C ASP A 153 -10.91 27.77 -0.05
N PHE A 154 -11.43 26.59 0.31
CA PHE A 154 -11.24 26.04 1.65
C PHE A 154 -9.76 25.82 1.99
N PHE A 155 -8.97 25.22 1.09
CA PHE A 155 -7.54 24.97 1.34
C PHE A 155 -6.70 26.24 1.41
N ARG A 156 -7.19 27.35 0.83
CA ARG A 156 -6.61 28.69 0.96
C ARG A 156 -6.96 29.36 2.30
N ILE A 157 -8.24 29.32 2.72
CA ILE A 157 -8.75 30.10 3.87
C ILE A 157 -8.58 29.37 5.20
N GLN A 158 -8.90 28.07 5.26
CA GLN A 158 -8.69 27.20 6.44
C GLN A 158 -9.38 27.65 7.74
N ASP A 159 -10.57 28.23 7.65
CA ASP A 159 -11.39 28.59 8.82
C ASP A 159 -12.74 27.84 8.88
N LYS A 160 -13.50 28.08 9.96
CA LYS A 160 -14.80 27.41 10.19
C LYS A 160 -15.86 27.78 9.17
N VAL A 161 -15.83 29.00 8.63
CA VAL A 161 -16.83 29.49 7.66
C VAL A 161 -16.55 28.83 6.31
N ALA A 162 -15.31 28.90 5.83
CA ALA A 162 -14.89 28.25 4.60
C ALA A 162 -15.12 26.73 4.62
N TYR A 163 -14.87 26.07 5.77
CA TYR A 163 -15.18 24.66 5.95
C TYR A 163 -16.68 24.36 5.79
N LYS A 164 -17.53 25.16 6.45
CA LYS A 164 -18.99 25.00 6.35
C LYS A 164 -19.42 25.19 4.90
N ASP A 165 -18.90 26.20 4.22
CA ASP A 165 -19.28 26.52 2.84
C ASP A 165 -18.92 25.40 1.87
N VAL A 166 -17.69 24.88 1.89
CA VAL A 166 -17.29 23.77 1.01
C VAL A 166 -18.09 22.50 1.32
N ARG A 167 -18.38 22.22 2.60
CA ARG A 167 -19.16 21.06 3.02
C ARG A 167 -20.60 21.16 2.54
N ASP A 168 -21.23 22.31 2.75
CA ASP A 168 -22.63 22.53 2.36
C ASP A 168 -22.78 22.50 0.84
N ARG A 169 -21.84 23.11 0.10
CA ARG A 169 -21.81 23.04 -1.37
C ARG A 169 -21.65 21.61 -1.88
N PHE A 170 -20.76 20.82 -1.29
CA PHE A 170 -20.63 19.42 -1.63
C PHE A 170 -21.92 18.63 -1.36
N ILE A 171 -22.53 18.79 -0.18
CA ILE A 171 -23.76 18.09 0.19
C ILE A 171 -24.90 18.44 -0.78
N GLN A 172 -25.10 19.73 -1.07
CA GLN A 172 -26.13 20.19 -2.00
C GLN A 172 -25.87 19.68 -3.42
N PHE A 173 -24.61 19.70 -3.87
CA PHE A 173 -24.24 19.13 -5.16
C PHE A 173 -24.59 17.63 -5.23
N THR A 174 -24.24 16.85 -4.21
CA THR A 174 -24.53 15.40 -4.20
C THR A 174 -26.04 15.13 -4.22
N ILE A 175 -26.83 15.84 -3.40
CA ILE A 175 -28.29 15.66 -3.34
C ILE A 175 -28.96 16.05 -4.66
N ASN A 176 -28.52 17.14 -5.29
CA ASN A 176 -29.15 17.65 -6.50
C ASN A 176 -28.83 16.84 -7.76
N ASN A 177 -27.70 16.10 -7.77
CA ASN A 177 -27.18 15.46 -8.98
C ASN A 177 -27.08 13.93 -8.87
N THR A 178 -27.48 13.33 -7.75
CA THR A 178 -27.36 11.88 -7.55
C THR A 178 -28.57 11.31 -6.80
N ASN A 179 -28.64 9.98 -6.67
CA ASN A 179 -29.72 9.31 -5.95
C ASN A 179 -29.55 9.28 -4.41
N ILE A 180 -28.58 10.01 -3.83
CA ILE A 180 -28.45 10.14 -2.37
C ILE A 180 -29.29 11.32 -1.90
N ASP A 181 -30.19 11.09 -0.94
CA ASP A 181 -31.13 12.09 -0.42
C ASP A 181 -30.82 12.55 1.02
N GLY A 182 -29.89 11.90 1.71
CA GLY A 182 -29.58 12.17 3.12
C GLY A 182 -28.26 12.90 3.38
N GLU A 183 -28.31 14.05 4.06
CA GLU A 183 -27.11 14.83 4.44
C GLU A 183 -26.08 14.04 5.27
N THR A 184 -26.55 13.07 6.07
CA THR A 184 -25.66 12.24 6.90
C THR A 184 -24.77 11.34 6.04
N GLU A 185 -25.29 10.77 4.96
CA GLU A 185 -24.51 9.97 4.02
C GLU A 185 -23.53 10.86 3.25
N CYS A 186 -23.99 12.00 2.74
CA CYS A 186 -23.15 12.99 2.07
C CYS A 186 -21.98 13.45 2.96
N GLY A 187 -22.22 13.69 4.26
CA GLY A 187 -21.16 14.07 5.21
C GLY A 187 -20.10 12.98 5.43
N ARG A 188 -20.48 11.70 5.36
CA ARG A 188 -19.52 10.58 5.44
C ARG A 188 -18.69 10.47 4.17
N ILE A 189 -19.30 10.64 3.01
CA ILE A 189 -18.62 10.66 1.71
C ILE A 189 -17.66 11.86 1.65
N PHE A 190 -18.12 13.04 2.04
CA PHE A 190 -17.31 14.26 2.08
C PHE A 190 -15.99 14.07 2.84
N THR A 191 -16.01 13.31 3.93
CA THR A 191 -14.80 12.98 4.69
C THR A 191 -13.79 12.19 3.88
N LYS A 192 -14.25 11.28 3.01
CA LYS A 192 -13.40 10.48 2.12
C LYS A 192 -12.92 11.25 0.89
N VAL A 193 -13.52 12.40 0.61
CA VAL A 193 -13.09 13.33 -0.44
C VAL A 193 -12.07 14.34 0.11
N ILE A 194 -12.42 15.07 1.16
CA ILE A 194 -11.63 16.22 1.62
C ILE A 194 -10.34 15.82 2.35
N ASN A 195 -10.34 14.72 3.12
CA ASN A 195 -9.17 14.37 3.93
C ASN A 195 -7.98 13.85 3.11
N PRO A 196 -8.15 13.01 2.06
CA PRO A 196 -7.03 12.66 1.18
C PRO A 196 -6.36 13.89 0.54
N LEU A 197 -7.17 14.86 0.09
CA LEU A 197 -6.67 16.14 -0.43
C LEU A 197 -5.93 16.93 0.64
N ALA A 198 -6.53 17.08 1.83
CA ALA A 198 -5.93 17.81 2.95
C ALA A 198 -4.59 17.21 3.38
N PHE A 199 -4.47 15.88 3.45
CA PHE A 199 -3.22 15.19 3.76
C PHE A 199 -2.13 15.52 2.74
N LYS A 200 -2.42 15.38 1.44
CA LYS A 200 -1.45 15.66 0.37
C LYS A 200 -1.02 17.12 0.33
N LEU A 201 -1.92 18.04 0.66
CA LEU A 201 -1.64 19.48 0.70
C LEU A 201 -1.06 19.94 2.05
N LYS A 202 -0.93 19.05 3.05
CA LYS A 202 -0.53 19.36 4.44
C LYS A 202 -1.44 20.43 5.08
N LYS A 203 -2.76 20.25 4.94
CA LYS A 203 -3.82 21.17 5.36
C LYS A 203 -4.75 20.57 6.41
N LEU A 204 -5.58 21.42 7.00
CA LEU A 204 -6.76 21.02 7.78
C LEU A 204 -7.80 20.37 6.86
N GLY A 205 -8.58 19.45 7.43
CA GLY A 205 -9.65 18.74 6.76
C GLY A 205 -10.88 18.65 7.65
N THR A 206 -11.47 17.46 7.74
CA THR A 206 -12.64 17.19 8.57
C THR A 206 -12.37 16.13 9.64
N GLU A 207 -12.82 16.40 10.85
CA GLU A 207 -12.86 15.47 11.97
C GLU A 207 -14.25 15.52 12.63
N LYS A 208 -14.95 14.39 12.71
CA LYS A 208 -16.28 14.28 13.34
C LYS A 208 -17.29 15.33 12.83
N GLY A 209 -17.23 15.63 11.52
CA GLY A 209 -18.13 16.58 10.85
C GLY A 209 -17.84 18.06 11.14
N ARG A 210 -16.64 18.37 11.65
CA ARG A 210 -16.14 19.73 11.89
C ARG A 210 -14.76 19.89 11.26
N ILE A 211 -14.31 21.12 11.04
CA ILE A 211 -12.92 21.38 10.65
C ILE A 211 -11.96 20.73 11.67
N SER A 212 -10.92 20.06 11.19
CA SER A 212 -9.92 19.45 12.06
C SER A 212 -9.14 20.52 12.83
N LYS A 213 -8.71 20.17 14.05
CA LYS A 213 -7.87 21.07 14.87
C LYS A 213 -6.43 21.15 14.37
N ASN A 214 -5.94 20.02 13.86
CA ASN A 214 -4.59 19.85 13.35
C ASN A 214 -4.64 19.48 11.87
N ILE A 215 -3.49 19.57 11.19
CA ILE A 215 -3.34 19.07 9.83
C ILE A 215 -3.68 17.58 9.79
N ILE A 216 -4.29 17.14 8.69
CA ILE A 216 -4.63 15.73 8.50
C ILE A 216 -3.33 14.93 8.35
N THR A 217 -3.21 13.87 9.14
CA THR A 217 -2.09 12.91 9.11
C THR A 217 -2.51 11.62 8.41
N LEU A 218 -1.56 10.74 8.09
CA LEU A 218 -1.86 9.46 7.45
C LEU A 218 -2.80 8.60 8.32
N ASN A 219 -2.62 8.63 9.64
CA ASN A 219 -3.45 7.89 10.59
C ASN A 219 -4.91 8.35 10.59
N ASP A 220 -5.18 9.61 10.25
CA ASP A 220 -6.55 10.14 10.15
C ASP A 220 -7.31 9.58 8.94
N LEU A 221 -6.59 9.06 7.95
CA LEU A 221 -7.14 8.49 6.71
C LEU A 221 -7.45 7.00 6.81
N GLN A 222 -6.71 6.28 7.66
CA GLN A 222 -6.81 4.83 7.81
C GLN A 222 -8.19 4.38 8.28
N TYR A 223 -8.63 3.23 7.78
CA TYR A 223 -9.86 2.62 8.24
C TYR A 223 -9.73 2.13 9.68
N ASN A 224 -8.69 1.32 9.93
CA ASN A 224 -8.35 0.82 11.25
C ASN A 224 -7.36 1.79 11.92
N ARG A 225 -7.89 2.76 12.66
CA ARG A 225 -7.11 3.82 13.34
C ARG A 225 -6.12 3.33 14.41
N SER A 226 -6.16 2.05 14.78
CA SER A 226 -5.18 1.50 15.71
C SER A 226 -3.83 1.47 15.02
N ASN A 227 -2.86 2.23 15.55
CA ASN A 227 -1.46 2.21 15.12
C ASN A 227 -0.87 0.83 15.43
N TRP A 228 -1.18 -0.16 14.60
CA TRP A 228 -0.70 -1.53 14.77
C TRP A 228 0.84 -1.58 14.78
N ARG A 229 1.49 -0.68 14.02
CA ARG A 229 2.95 -0.53 14.00
C ARG A 229 3.50 -0.12 15.37
N ASP A 230 2.81 0.76 16.09
CA ASP A 230 3.20 1.16 17.46
C ASP A 230 2.84 0.06 18.48
N GLU A 231 1.70 -0.63 18.31
CA GLU A 231 1.28 -1.74 19.16
C GLU A 231 2.25 -2.93 19.12
N LEU A 232 2.91 -3.17 17.97
CA LEU A 232 3.94 -4.20 17.83
C LEU A 232 5.33 -3.73 18.29
N SER A 233 5.62 -2.42 18.22
CA SER A 233 6.98 -1.88 18.47
C SER A 233 7.27 -1.58 19.95
N GLY A 234 6.26 -1.54 20.84
CA GLY A 234 6.55 -1.50 22.27
C GLY A 234 5.37 -1.18 23.17
N LYS A 235 4.89 -2.19 23.89
CA LYS A 235 4.58 -2.10 25.33
C LYS A 235 4.78 -3.46 25.99
N ASP A 236 5.80 -3.49 26.85
CA ASP A 236 6.17 -4.49 27.86
C ASP A 236 6.40 -5.95 27.44
N LYS A 237 7.69 -6.30 27.26
CA LYS A 237 8.19 -7.69 27.31
C LYS A 237 8.09 -8.31 28.73
N SER A 238 7.53 -7.60 29.72
CA SER A 238 7.30 -8.11 31.08
C SER A 238 5.90 -8.69 31.31
N ILE A 239 4.99 -8.60 30.34
CA ILE A 239 3.67 -9.21 30.48
C ILE A 239 3.80 -10.68 30.07
N THR A 240 3.83 -11.54 31.09
CA THR A 240 3.82 -12.98 30.99
C THR A 240 2.76 -13.47 29.99
N ARG A 241 3.10 -14.54 29.27
CA ARG A 241 2.27 -15.34 28.33
C ARG A 241 0.96 -15.89 28.89
N THR A 242 0.49 -15.40 30.03
CA THR A 242 -0.67 -15.88 30.79
C THR A 242 -1.75 -14.80 30.82
N GLU A 243 -2.86 -15.10 30.15
CA GLU A 243 -4.23 -14.62 30.45
C GLU A 243 -4.51 -13.11 30.31
N HIS A 244 -4.35 -12.56 29.12
CA HIS A 244 -5.24 -11.47 28.70
C HIS A 244 -5.73 -11.75 27.27
N GLU A 245 -7.05 -11.95 27.11
CA GLU A 245 -7.68 -12.02 25.79
C GLU A 245 -7.33 -10.73 25.02
N LEU A 246 -6.77 -10.89 23.82
CA LEU A 246 -6.43 -9.76 22.96
C LEU A 246 -7.70 -8.99 22.62
N THR A 247 -7.60 -7.65 22.64
CA THR A 247 -8.72 -6.84 22.16
C THR A 247 -8.94 -7.06 20.66
N ASN A 248 -10.17 -6.86 20.20
CA ASN A 248 -10.51 -7.01 18.78
C ASN A 248 -9.67 -6.11 17.86
N ALA A 249 -9.34 -4.91 18.34
CA ALA A 249 -8.47 -3.98 17.64
C ALA A 249 -7.06 -4.56 17.43
N GLN A 250 -6.49 -5.19 18.47
CA GLN A 250 -5.19 -5.85 18.39
C GLN A 250 -5.21 -7.08 17.47
N LEU A 251 -6.33 -7.84 17.45
CA LEU A 251 -6.50 -8.97 16.53
C LEU A 251 -6.54 -8.51 15.07
N GLN A 252 -7.33 -7.47 14.77
CA GLN A 252 -7.40 -6.87 13.43
C GLN A 252 -6.05 -6.28 12.99
N ALA A 253 -5.37 -5.59 13.90
CA ALA A 253 -4.02 -5.06 13.70
C ALA A 253 -3.02 -6.15 13.32
N ARG A 254 -3.01 -7.28 14.04
CA ARG A 254 -2.14 -8.43 13.72
C ARG A 254 -2.50 -9.10 12.40
N ALA A 255 -3.80 -9.25 12.11
CA ALA A 255 -4.27 -9.77 10.84
C ALA A 255 -3.80 -8.90 9.67
N LEU A 256 -3.96 -7.58 9.78
CA LEU A 256 -3.51 -6.62 8.77
C LEU A 256 -1.98 -6.66 8.58
N ALA A 257 -1.22 -6.70 9.68
CA ALA A 257 0.24 -6.82 9.63
C ALA A 257 0.68 -8.11 8.91
N THR A 258 0.05 -9.24 9.25
CA THR A 258 0.37 -10.54 8.63
C THR A 258 0.05 -10.53 7.14
N TYR A 259 -1.12 -10.02 6.79
CA TYR A 259 -1.58 -9.90 5.41
C TYR A 259 -0.64 -9.02 4.57
N THR A 260 -0.31 -7.82 5.05
CA THR A 260 0.54 -6.87 4.31
C THR A 260 1.95 -7.41 4.08
N VAL A 261 2.54 -8.09 5.05
CA VAL A 261 3.84 -8.77 4.90
C VAL A 261 3.76 -9.90 3.86
N ASN A 262 2.75 -10.76 3.93
CA ASN A 262 2.60 -11.88 3.00
C ASN A 262 2.35 -11.38 1.57
N LYS A 263 1.54 -10.34 1.42
CA LYS A 263 1.30 -9.65 0.16
C LYS A 263 2.60 -9.07 -0.42
N ALA A 264 3.41 -8.37 0.37
CA ALA A 264 4.70 -7.84 -0.08
C ALA A 264 5.65 -8.95 -0.54
N LYS A 265 5.75 -10.05 0.23
CA LYS A 265 6.54 -11.24 -0.16
C LYS A 265 6.06 -11.84 -1.47
N LYS A 266 4.74 -11.94 -1.66
CA LYS A 266 4.15 -12.44 -2.91
C LYS A 266 4.46 -11.52 -4.09
N ALA A 267 4.34 -10.20 -3.90
CA ALA A 267 4.64 -9.20 -4.92
C ALA A 267 6.10 -9.27 -5.38
N VAL A 268 7.05 -9.37 -4.44
CA VAL A 268 8.49 -9.48 -4.75
C VAL A 268 8.79 -10.78 -5.51
N ARG A 269 8.19 -11.90 -5.12
CA ARG A 269 8.31 -13.18 -5.85
C ARG A 269 7.82 -13.04 -7.29
N LYS A 270 6.59 -12.55 -7.48
CA LYS A 270 5.99 -12.36 -8.81
C LYS A 270 6.84 -11.43 -9.68
N PHE A 271 7.33 -10.32 -9.10
CA PHE A 271 8.22 -9.39 -9.79
C PHE A 271 9.53 -10.06 -10.20
N ASN A 272 10.18 -10.79 -9.30
CA ASN A 272 11.42 -11.50 -9.58
C ASN A 272 11.27 -12.59 -10.64
N ASP A 273 10.19 -13.37 -10.56
CA ASP A 273 9.88 -14.41 -11.55
C ASP A 273 9.68 -13.81 -12.95
N THR A 274 9.02 -12.65 -13.03
CA THR A 274 8.69 -11.99 -14.30
C THR A 274 9.87 -11.23 -14.89
N VAL A 275 10.62 -10.49 -14.07
CA VAL A 275 11.65 -9.54 -14.52
C VAL A 275 13.06 -10.15 -14.51
N TYR A 276 13.34 -11.01 -13.53
CA TYR A 276 14.67 -11.60 -13.33
C TYR A 276 14.67 -13.13 -13.54
N GLY A 277 13.59 -13.68 -14.12
CA GLY A 277 13.48 -15.10 -14.46
C GLY A 277 13.51 -16.04 -13.25
N GLY A 278 13.16 -15.54 -12.06
CA GLY A 278 13.18 -16.33 -10.83
C GLY A 278 14.58 -16.58 -10.28
N MET A 279 15.61 -15.91 -10.80
CA MET A 279 16.99 -16.00 -10.32
C MET A 279 17.15 -15.26 -8.98
N SER A 280 18.24 -15.53 -8.27
CA SER A 280 18.58 -14.77 -7.06
C SER A 280 18.88 -13.31 -7.38
N GLU A 281 18.44 -12.42 -6.49
CA GLU A 281 18.85 -11.01 -6.53
C GLU A 281 20.34 -10.86 -6.17
N ILE A 282 20.93 -11.85 -5.47
CA ILE A 282 22.37 -11.93 -5.23
C ILE A 282 23.02 -12.76 -6.34
N ASN A 283 23.84 -12.10 -7.14
CA ASN A 283 24.65 -12.72 -8.17
C ASN A 283 25.76 -13.56 -7.53
N GLN A 284 25.70 -14.87 -7.76
CA GLN A 284 26.68 -15.84 -7.30
C GLN A 284 26.71 -17.01 -8.28
N ALA A 285 27.82 -17.17 -9.02
CA ALA A 285 27.91 -18.16 -10.11
C ALA A 285 27.65 -19.62 -9.68
N THR A 286 27.87 -19.95 -8.40
CA THR A 286 27.62 -21.30 -7.86
C THR A 286 26.14 -21.58 -7.58
N GLU A 287 25.30 -20.55 -7.55
CA GLU A 287 23.87 -20.66 -7.24
C GLU A 287 23.06 -20.72 -8.54
N THR A 288 22.76 -21.95 -8.96
CA THR A 288 22.08 -22.23 -10.24
C THR A 288 20.60 -22.58 -10.11
N VAL A 289 20.07 -22.61 -8.88
CA VAL A 289 18.67 -22.90 -8.59
C VAL A 289 17.85 -21.62 -8.46
N ASN A 290 16.54 -21.71 -8.69
CA ASN A 290 15.65 -20.56 -8.56
C ASN A 290 15.61 -20.02 -7.13
N ALA A 291 15.46 -18.71 -7.02
CA ALA A 291 15.25 -18.02 -5.76
C ALA A 291 13.81 -18.23 -5.28
N THR A 292 13.67 -19.03 -4.23
CA THR A 292 12.37 -19.37 -3.64
C THR A 292 12.18 -18.75 -2.25
N GLN A 293 13.13 -17.96 -1.77
CA GLN A 293 13.09 -17.37 -0.43
C GLN A 293 13.01 -15.85 -0.53
N ALA A 294 11.84 -15.28 -0.25
CA ALA A 294 11.69 -13.84 -0.03
C ALA A 294 12.16 -13.51 1.39
N HIS A 295 13.44 -13.19 1.52
CA HIS A 295 14.13 -12.95 2.78
C HIS A 295 14.01 -11.49 3.19
N HIS A 296 13.78 -11.25 4.49
CA HIS A 296 13.82 -9.93 5.08
C HIS A 296 15.27 -9.54 5.36
N ILE A 297 15.79 -8.49 4.71
CA ILE A 297 17.15 -8.00 4.93
C ILE A 297 17.31 -7.55 6.38
N PHE A 298 16.35 -6.78 6.90
CA PHE A 298 16.17 -6.49 8.32
C PHE A 298 15.02 -7.34 8.87
N ALA A 299 15.31 -8.17 9.87
CA ALA A 299 14.40 -9.19 10.38
C ALA A 299 13.04 -8.61 10.82
N GLN A 300 11.95 -9.25 10.38
CA GLN A 300 10.58 -8.88 10.75
C GLN A 300 10.35 -8.85 12.28
N SER A 301 11.02 -9.72 13.04
CA SER A 301 10.89 -9.79 14.50
C SER A 301 11.50 -8.58 15.21
N GLU A 302 12.50 -7.95 14.61
CA GLU A 302 13.21 -6.80 15.16
C GLU A 302 12.64 -5.49 14.60
N TYR A 303 12.29 -5.48 13.32
CA TYR A 303 11.82 -4.29 12.59
C TYR A 303 10.43 -4.51 11.95
N PRO A 304 9.36 -4.76 12.75
CA PRO A 304 8.02 -5.03 12.23
C PRO A 304 7.41 -3.87 11.43
N SER A 305 7.87 -2.63 11.67
CA SER A 305 7.38 -1.41 10.99
C SER A 305 7.80 -1.30 9.53
N ILE A 306 8.84 -2.03 9.10
CA ILE A 306 9.35 -2.10 7.72
C ILE A 306 9.22 -3.50 7.10
N ALA A 307 8.47 -4.41 7.76
CA ALA A 307 8.37 -5.79 7.31
C ALA A 307 7.53 -5.97 6.03
N ASP A 308 6.64 -5.02 5.73
CA ASP A 308 5.79 -5.00 4.53
C ASP A 308 6.39 -4.17 3.37
N PHE A 309 7.59 -3.63 3.53
CA PHE A 309 8.29 -2.89 2.48
C PHE A 309 9.00 -3.87 1.55
N VAL A 310 8.71 -3.77 0.25
CA VAL A 310 9.36 -4.61 -0.77
C VAL A 310 10.85 -4.29 -0.91
N GLU A 311 11.24 -3.09 -0.50
CA GLU A 311 12.63 -2.62 -0.41
C GLU A 311 13.42 -3.34 0.70
N ASN A 312 12.74 -3.89 1.71
CA ASN A 312 13.36 -4.71 2.77
C ASN A 312 13.35 -6.22 2.45
N LEU A 313 12.85 -6.60 1.27
CA LEU A 313 12.75 -8.01 0.86
C LEU A 313 13.73 -8.29 -0.27
N ILE A 314 14.44 -9.42 -0.21
CA ILE A 314 15.36 -9.87 -1.24
C ILE A 314 15.12 -11.34 -1.59
N MET A 315 15.10 -11.65 -2.88
CA MET A 315 14.93 -13.02 -3.37
C MET A 315 16.25 -13.78 -3.35
N LEU A 316 16.28 -14.86 -2.57
CA LEU A 316 17.44 -15.72 -2.37
C LEU A 316 17.15 -17.17 -2.77
N THR A 317 18.20 -17.90 -3.14
CA THR A 317 18.14 -19.36 -3.21
C THR A 317 17.98 -19.96 -1.79
N PRO A 318 17.51 -21.21 -1.67
CA PRO A 318 17.49 -21.89 -0.37
C PRO A 318 18.85 -21.93 0.33
N ASN A 319 19.95 -22.10 -0.41
CA ASN A 319 21.29 -22.15 0.17
C ASN A 319 21.73 -20.77 0.69
N GLN A 320 21.53 -19.72 -0.09
CA GLN A 320 21.79 -18.34 0.35
C GLN A 320 20.97 -17.97 1.59
N HIS A 321 19.69 -18.37 1.64
CA HIS A 321 18.84 -18.09 2.78
C HIS A 321 19.25 -18.86 4.05
N PHE A 322 19.34 -20.19 3.98
CA PHE A 322 19.53 -21.01 5.18
C PHE A 322 21.00 -21.10 5.60
N SER A 323 21.94 -21.14 4.66
CA SER A 323 23.36 -21.35 4.97
C SER A 323 24.14 -20.04 5.13
N MET A 324 23.77 -18.98 4.40
CA MET A 324 24.53 -17.73 4.36
C MET A 324 23.86 -16.63 5.20
N ALA A 325 22.56 -16.38 4.99
CA ALA A 325 21.84 -15.35 5.74
C ALA A 325 21.59 -15.75 7.21
N HIS A 326 21.44 -17.05 7.48
CA HIS A 326 21.11 -17.58 8.81
C HIS A 326 22.20 -18.53 9.31
N PRO A 327 23.16 -18.07 10.14
CA PRO A 327 24.24 -18.92 10.65
C PRO A 327 23.73 -20.22 11.27
N ASN A 328 24.27 -21.37 10.83
CA ASN A 328 23.87 -22.70 11.29
C ASN A 328 22.37 -23.01 11.12
N ASN A 329 21.73 -22.47 10.06
CA ASN A 329 20.29 -22.56 9.80
C ASN A 329 19.42 -21.97 10.93
N ASN A 330 19.98 -21.10 11.77
CA ASN A 330 19.23 -20.47 12.85
C ASN A 330 18.55 -19.20 12.35
N THR A 331 17.28 -19.33 11.94
CA THR A 331 16.48 -18.23 11.37
C THR A 331 16.16 -17.10 12.35
N GLN A 332 16.55 -17.22 13.62
CA GLN A 332 16.44 -16.15 14.61
C GLN A 332 17.52 -15.08 14.45
N TYR A 333 18.64 -15.39 13.78
CA TYR A 333 19.78 -14.49 13.63
C TYR A 333 20.09 -14.24 12.17
N ILE A 334 20.56 -13.04 11.85
CA ILE A 334 21.06 -12.67 10.53
C ILE A 334 22.60 -12.59 10.59
N ASP A 335 23.30 -13.21 9.64
CA ASP A 335 24.74 -13.00 9.47
C ASP A 335 25.00 -11.59 8.94
N LYS A 336 25.71 -10.76 9.71
CA LYS A 336 25.98 -9.36 9.34
C LYS A 336 26.84 -9.23 8.08
N ASP A 337 27.75 -10.17 7.81
CA ASP A 337 28.56 -10.14 6.60
C ASP A 337 27.70 -10.38 5.36
N PHE A 338 26.73 -11.29 5.45
CA PHE A 338 25.80 -11.57 4.35
C PHE A 338 24.70 -10.51 4.23
N GLN A 339 24.24 -9.93 5.36
CA GLN A 339 23.30 -8.81 5.36
C GLN A 339 23.85 -7.63 4.54
N TYR A 340 25.14 -7.34 4.67
CA TYR A 340 25.82 -6.34 3.85
C TYR A 340 25.72 -6.67 2.35
N ILE A 341 26.01 -7.92 1.94
CA ILE A 341 25.86 -8.35 0.54
C ILE A 341 24.42 -8.17 0.05
N CYS A 342 23.42 -8.52 0.89
CA CYS A 342 22.01 -8.28 0.57
C CYS A 342 21.72 -6.80 0.34
N LEU A 343 22.25 -5.89 1.17
CA LEU A 343 22.02 -4.45 1.05
C LEU A 343 22.62 -3.86 -0.23
N ILE A 344 23.84 -4.28 -0.59
CA ILE A 344 24.49 -3.85 -1.82
C ILE A 344 23.75 -4.38 -3.05
N ALA A 345 23.46 -5.69 -3.08
CA ALA A 345 22.68 -6.29 -4.16
C ALA A 345 21.30 -5.62 -4.31
N LYS A 346 20.63 -5.34 -3.18
CA LYS A 346 19.33 -4.65 -3.19
C LYS A 346 19.43 -3.22 -3.70
N SER A 347 20.46 -2.47 -3.30
CA SER A 347 20.73 -1.12 -3.83
C SER A 347 20.83 -1.16 -5.35
N THR A 348 21.58 -2.11 -5.91
CA THR A 348 21.71 -2.30 -7.36
C THR A 348 20.38 -2.63 -8.03
N LYS A 349 19.58 -3.55 -7.47
CA LYS A 349 18.27 -3.89 -8.06
C LYS A 349 17.28 -2.74 -8.02
N ILE A 350 17.26 -1.96 -6.95
CA ILE A 350 16.41 -0.78 -6.84
C ILE A 350 16.89 0.30 -7.82
N HIS A 351 18.20 0.54 -7.90
CA HIS A 351 18.80 1.44 -8.89
C HIS A 351 18.37 1.08 -10.31
N ASP A 352 18.57 -0.18 -10.73
CA ASP A 352 18.25 -0.64 -12.08
C ASP A 352 16.75 -0.50 -12.39
N ASN A 353 15.89 -0.80 -11.41
CA ASN A 353 14.45 -0.60 -11.58
C ASN A 353 14.10 0.87 -11.77
N LEU A 354 14.61 1.76 -10.92
CA LEU A 354 14.28 3.18 -10.92
C LEU A 354 14.89 3.94 -12.12
N THR A 355 16.05 3.52 -12.60
CA THR A 355 16.73 4.15 -13.76
C THR A 355 16.40 3.51 -15.10
N SER A 356 15.75 2.35 -15.11
CA SER A 356 15.26 1.74 -16.35
C SER A 356 14.32 2.66 -17.13
N SER A 357 14.20 2.43 -18.44
CA SER A 357 13.22 3.13 -19.29
C SER A 357 11.77 2.73 -19.03
N SER A 358 11.52 1.73 -18.16
CA SER A 358 10.17 1.33 -17.76
C SER A 358 9.49 2.47 -17.01
N GLU A 359 8.29 2.87 -17.45
CA GLU A 359 7.46 3.82 -16.71
C GLU A 359 6.95 3.24 -15.40
N GLU A 360 6.76 1.92 -15.34
CA GLU A 360 6.42 1.20 -14.12
C GLU A 360 7.65 0.98 -13.25
N LYS A 361 7.60 1.55 -12.04
CA LYS A 361 8.57 1.36 -10.97
C LYS A 361 7.97 0.49 -9.89
N PHE A 362 8.66 -0.60 -9.56
CA PHE A 362 8.23 -1.54 -8.52
C PHE A 362 8.70 -1.09 -7.14
N TYR A 363 9.92 -0.57 -7.07
CA TYR A 363 10.51 -0.01 -5.85
C TYR A 363 10.27 1.50 -5.76
N ASP A 364 10.45 2.05 -4.56
CA ASP A 364 10.44 3.49 -4.30
C ASP A 364 11.70 3.90 -3.51
N PHE A 365 12.34 5.00 -3.93
CA PHE A 365 13.60 5.45 -3.35
C PHE A 365 13.45 5.99 -1.92
N GLU A 366 12.37 6.69 -1.63
CA GLU A 366 12.13 7.26 -0.30
C GLU A 366 11.72 6.16 0.68
N ASP A 367 10.94 5.17 0.22
CA ASP A 367 10.66 3.96 0.98
C ASP A 367 11.96 3.17 1.25
N TYR A 368 12.90 3.11 0.31
CA TYR A 368 14.21 2.47 0.55
C TYR A 368 15.04 3.24 1.59
N LYS A 369 15.12 4.56 1.50
CA LYS A 369 15.76 5.42 2.52
C LYS A 369 15.14 5.19 3.90
N TYR A 370 13.81 5.08 3.97
CA TYR A 370 13.10 4.79 5.21
C TYR A 370 13.44 3.40 5.78
N VAL A 371 13.53 2.37 4.92
CA VAL A 371 13.97 1.02 5.30
C VAL A 371 15.39 1.05 5.87
N LEU A 372 16.33 1.73 5.21
CA LEU A 372 17.73 1.83 5.66
C LEU A 372 17.85 2.57 6.99
N ASN A 373 17.22 3.74 7.11
CA ASN A 373 17.17 4.49 8.37
C ASN A 373 16.61 3.66 9.53
N THR A 374 15.50 2.95 9.30
CA THR A 374 14.86 2.13 10.34
C THR A 374 15.73 0.92 10.71
N GLY A 375 16.25 0.20 9.73
CA GLY A 375 17.02 -1.03 9.93
C GLY A 375 18.45 -0.81 10.47
N LEU A 376 19.01 0.38 10.25
CA LEU A 376 20.32 0.78 10.77
C LEU A 376 20.22 1.78 11.94
N GLU A 377 19.00 2.04 12.42
CA GLU A 377 18.71 2.91 13.56
C GLU A 377 19.35 4.31 13.44
N THR A 378 19.22 4.92 12.26
CA THR A 378 19.74 6.26 11.92
C THR A 378 18.70 7.11 11.19
N ASP A 379 18.95 8.40 11.03
CA ASP A 379 18.22 9.29 10.12
C ASP A 379 19.09 9.80 8.95
N ASP A 380 20.35 9.37 8.88
CA ASP A 380 21.34 9.88 7.93
C ASP A 380 20.90 9.73 6.48
N PHE A 381 20.24 8.64 6.10
CA PHE A 381 19.84 8.42 4.70
C PHE A 381 18.81 9.45 4.23
N SER A 382 18.07 10.10 5.13
CA SER A 382 17.04 11.09 4.80
C SER A 382 17.59 12.28 3.99
N SER A 383 18.84 12.63 4.25
CA SER A 383 19.56 13.76 3.61
C SER A 383 20.10 13.44 2.22
N ILE A 384 20.06 12.17 1.79
CA ILE A 384 20.56 11.77 0.47
C ILE A 384 19.59 12.24 -0.61
N ASP A 385 20.16 12.86 -1.65
CA ASP A 385 19.43 13.35 -2.81
C ASP A 385 18.78 12.20 -3.59
N TYR A 386 17.66 12.49 -4.24
CA TYR A 386 16.89 11.50 -4.98
C TYR A 386 17.74 10.80 -6.05
N LEU A 387 17.75 9.47 -6.04
CA LEU A 387 18.55 8.58 -6.91
C LEU A 387 20.07 8.65 -6.73
N ASP A 388 20.58 9.30 -5.68
CA ASP A 388 22.02 9.24 -5.35
C ASP A 388 22.37 7.92 -4.65
N PHE A 389 22.41 6.84 -5.43
CA PHE A 389 22.77 5.52 -4.93
C PHE A 389 24.24 5.39 -4.53
N ALA A 390 25.13 6.23 -5.06
CA ALA A 390 26.52 6.26 -4.63
C ALA A 390 26.60 6.69 -3.16
N ALA A 391 25.91 7.77 -2.79
CA ALA A 391 25.82 8.19 -1.39
C ALA A 391 25.09 7.16 -0.50
N VAL A 392 24.11 6.43 -1.03
CA VAL A 392 23.46 5.32 -0.30
C VAL A 392 24.48 4.22 0.03
N VAL A 393 25.25 3.77 -0.97
CA VAL A 393 26.26 2.72 -0.79
C VAL A 393 27.38 3.19 0.14
N ASP A 394 27.89 4.41 -0.03
CA ASP A 394 28.92 4.98 0.85
C ASP A 394 28.47 4.99 2.32
N LYS A 395 27.19 5.29 2.59
CA LYS A 395 26.64 5.21 3.95
C LYS A 395 26.48 3.79 4.45
N ILE A 396 26.03 2.85 3.60
CA ILE A 396 25.98 1.43 3.96
C ILE A 396 27.40 0.96 4.34
N ASP A 397 28.41 1.29 3.54
CA ASP A 397 29.81 0.95 3.80
C ASP A 397 30.30 1.52 5.13
N TYR A 398 29.92 2.74 5.47
CA TYR A 398 30.23 3.33 6.78
C TYR A 398 29.65 2.51 7.94
N PHE A 399 28.36 2.14 7.87
CA PHE A 399 27.70 1.33 8.91
C PHE A 399 28.21 -0.12 9.00
N TYR A 400 28.81 -0.64 7.92
CA TYR A 400 29.38 -1.98 7.85
C TYR A 400 30.92 -1.98 7.74
N SER A 401 31.58 -0.89 8.14
CA SER A 401 33.04 -0.72 7.99
C SER A 401 33.86 -1.84 8.63
N ASP A 402 33.44 -2.34 9.80
CA ASP A 402 34.06 -3.51 10.44
C ASP A 402 33.90 -4.78 9.60
N ASN A 403 32.68 -5.01 9.07
CA ASN A 403 32.36 -6.16 8.23
C ASN A 403 33.10 -6.12 6.89
N LEU A 404 33.33 -4.94 6.31
CA LEU A 404 34.07 -4.77 5.05
C LEU A 404 35.51 -5.28 5.13
N SER A 405 36.19 -5.02 6.24
CA SER A 405 37.61 -5.36 6.40
C SER A 405 37.92 -6.86 6.37
N ASN A 406 36.96 -7.70 6.80
CA ASN A 406 37.12 -9.16 6.93
C ASN A 406 35.85 -9.93 6.53
N ASN A 407 35.09 -9.44 5.54
CA ASN A 407 33.82 -10.05 5.14
C ASN A 407 34.04 -11.48 4.61
N LYS A 408 33.37 -12.47 5.22
CA LYS A 408 33.42 -13.89 4.78
C LYS A 408 32.96 -14.08 3.32
N PHE A 409 32.13 -13.16 2.83
CA PHE A 409 31.53 -13.14 1.51
C PHE A 409 32.08 -12.01 0.63
N SER A 410 33.26 -11.46 0.95
CA SER A 410 33.91 -10.38 0.18
C SER A 410 34.03 -10.69 -1.33
N PHE A 411 34.15 -11.97 -1.70
CA PHE A 411 34.17 -12.42 -3.09
C PHE A 411 32.88 -12.15 -3.88
N LEU A 412 31.77 -11.80 -3.21
CA LEU A 412 30.49 -11.45 -3.84
C LEU A 412 30.33 -9.94 -4.07
N ILE A 413 31.17 -9.09 -3.48
CA ILE A 413 30.95 -7.64 -3.48
C ILE A 413 30.98 -7.07 -4.90
N SER A 414 32.01 -7.41 -5.69
CA SER A 414 32.17 -6.89 -7.06
C SER A 414 31.00 -7.24 -7.97
N ASP A 415 30.45 -8.44 -7.80
CA ASP A 415 29.43 -9.00 -8.70
C ASP A 415 28.02 -8.47 -8.38
N ASN A 416 27.86 -7.78 -7.25
CA ASN A 416 26.58 -7.28 -6.74
C ASN A 416 26.55 -5.76 -6.57
N SER A 417 27.68 -5.07 -6.69
CA SER A 417 27.77 -3.61 -6.57
C SER A 417 27.28 -2.93 -7.85
N ILE A 418 26.82 -1.69 -7.72
CA ILE A 418 26.49 -0.84 -8.87
C ILE A 418 27.77 -0.64 -9.68
N ALA A 419 27.73 -0.96 -10.97
CA ALA A 419 28.87 -0.72 -11.85
C ALA A 419 29.10 0.80 -11.95
N ASN A 420 30.30 1.25 -11.59
CA ASN A 420 30.73 2.64 -11.76
C ASN A 420 30.73 3.09 -13.23
#